data_AF-A0A150RAB9-F1
#
_entry.id   AF-A0A150RAB9-F1
#
_cell.length_a   1.000
_cell.length_b   1.000
_cell.length_c   1.000
_cell.angle_alpha   90.00
_cell.angle_beta   90.00
_cell.angle_gamma   90.00
#
_symmetry.space_group_name_H-M   'P 1'
#
loop_
_entity.id
_entity.type
_entity.pdbx_description
1 polymer ?
#
loop_
_entity_poly.entity_id
_entity_poly.type
_entity_poly.pdbx_seq_one_letter_code
_entity_poly.pdbx_strand_id
1 'polypeptide(L)'
;MSSLRLDDVEPFSTHDPELEPLARELVADIMEFALGDGQAVPAPAGAPGSAAHEPWKGRFGACASKESLLGDWFNELPTKSCLEAVSSSILARVNKLGKVVRISVRGPKQLVAMDGKVPVETDYREKKRNASGADEVETIESFLDCAGGGKVDSADERCGWSPRYVGECQVLQSNYANTRTVKLKVKSDHPQNSPVFARVCQGIHGCNREGYGSDDVRRKYIDHVASFKFAAGGDEVEFPCPKNGPVVEKKQNNVVVERIHYGHFSVMLSEPDPAVDVVASGVGKVTYPAREVDVFRYREGAFYGNIFDSASDAGAGKALFDKQYACYGEDLNEGKANIADRLCALPVKTAEEKCFVNVPRSCAGRPGEGPGVCKPVNHGDNYVYSLCEPGAPSWDYPITVYLTHPCDLRGDPDCSSLRFWSHDLSPPSERF
;
A
#
# COMPACT_ATOMS: atom_id res chain seq x y z
N MET A 1 -1.26 -12.95 -31.24
CA MET A 1 -0.50 -12.61 -30.03
C MET A 1 0.38 -13.81 -29.69
N SER A 2 1.69 -13.68 -29.83
CA SER A 2 2.67 -14.63 -29.30
C SER A 2 2.54 -14.56 -27.78
N SER A 3 2.04 -15.62 -27.15
CA SER A 3 1.85 -15.64 -25.70
C SER A 3 3.21 -15.86 -25.03
N LEU A 4 3.63 -14.95 -24.13
CA LEU A 4 4.88 -15.08 -23.38
C LEU A 4 4.70 -16.08 -22.23
N ARG A 5 5.46 -17.17 -22.21
CA ARG A 5 5.73 -17.89 -20.95
C ARG A 5 6.67 -17.04 -20.10
N LEU A 6 6.67 -17.24 -18.78
CA LEU A 6 7.65 -16.57 -17.92
C LEU A 6 9.09 -16.90 -18.31
N ASP A 7 9.34 -18.13 -18.76
CA ASP A 7 10.66 -18.54 -19.26
C ASP A 7 11.04 -17.84 -20.58
N ASP A 8 10.07 -17.28 -21.31
CA ASP A 8 10.28 -16.49 -22.54
C ASP A 8 10.39 -14.99 -22.24
N VAL A 9 10.23 -14.55 -20.98
CA VAL A 9 10.46 -13.16 -20.56
C VAL A 9 11.97 -12.96 -20.48
N GLU A 10 12.62 -12.84 -21.64
CA GLU A 10 13.85 -12.06 -21.70
C GLU A 10 13.51 -10.67 -21.15
N PRO A 11 14.35 -10.07 -20.28
CA PRO A 11 14.12 -8.71 -19.80
C PRO A 11 13.80 -7.87 -21.03
N PHE A 12 12.70 -7.10 -21.04
CA PHE A 12 12.32 -6.30 -22.20
C PHE A 12 13.57 -5.58 -22.69
N SER A 13 14.20 -6.11 -23.75
CA SER A 13 15.53 -5.67 -24.12
C SER A 13 15.28 -4.44 -24.93
N THR A 14 15.21 -3.32 -24.22
CA THR A 14 15.31 -2.04 -24.86
C THR A 14 16.76 -1.96 -25.30
N HIS A 15 17.01 -1.89 -26.61
CA HIS A 15 18.34 -1.49 -27.11
C HIS A 15 18.77 -0.10 -26.59
N ASP A 16 17.87 0.58 -25.89
CA ASP A 16 18.08 1.79 -25.12
C ASP A 16 18.53 1.48 -23.66
N PRO A 17 19.78 1.79 -23.28
CA PRO A 17 20.28 1.57 -21.93
C PRO A 17 19.63 2.47 -20.86
N GLU A 18 18.98 3.57 -21.25
CA GLU A 18 18.27 4.44 -20.30
C GLU A 18 16.93 3.82 -19.86
N LEU A 19 16.32 3.00 -20.72
CA LEU A 19 15.03 2.35 -20.44
C LEU A 19 15.17 0.97 -19.79
N GLU A 20 16.35 0.34 -19.89
CA GLU A 20 16.58 -1.00 -19.36
C GLU A 20 16.29 -1.11 -17.84
N PRO A 21 16.70 -0.17 -16.98
CA PRO A 21 16.37 -0.22 -15.55
C PRO A 21 14.85 -0.15 -15.29
N LEU A 22 14.13 0.70 -16.02
CA LEU A 22 12.67 0.86 -15.90
C LEU A 22 11.93 -0.40 -16.36
N ALA A 23 12.40 -1.01 -17.45
CA ALA A 23 11.88 -2.28 -17.93
C ALA A 23 12.04 -3.39 -16.88
N ARG A 24 13.20 -3.45 -16.21
CA ARG A 24 13.45 -4.45 -15.15
C ARG A 24 12.57 -4.23 -13.92
N GLU A 25 12.36 -2.98 -13.51
CA GLU A 25 11.44 -2.63 -12.41
C GLU A 25 10.00 -3.03 -12.78
N LEU A 26 9.54 -2.73 -14.00
CA LEU A 26 8.23 -3.15 -14.49
C LEU A 26 8.05 -4.67 -14.47
N VAL A 27 9.07 -5.44 -14.90
CA VAL A 27 9.00 -6.91 -14.85
C VAL A 27 8.96 -7.41 -13.41
N ALA A 28 9.76 -6.82 -12.51
CA ALA A 28 9.71 -7.17 -11.09
C ALA A 28 8.30 -6.94 -10.50
N ASP A 29 7.63 -5.83 -10.84
CA ASP A 29 6.25 -5.54 -10.43
C ASP A 29 5.24 -6.54 -11.02
N ILE A 30 5.41 -6.93 -12.29
CA ILE A 30 4.61 -8.00 -12.93
C ILE A 30 4.72 -9.29 -12.11
N MET A 31 5.94 -9.69 -11.78
CA MET A 31 6.21 -10.94 -11.07
C MET A 31 5.72 -10.91 -9.63
N GLU A 32 5.93 -9.81 -8.91
CA GLU A 32 5.47 -9.64 -7.54
C GLU A 32 3.94 -9.87 -7.46
N PHE A 33 3.19 -9.34 -8.42
CA PHE A 33 1.73 -9.47 -8.44
C PHE A 33 1.24 -10.83 -8.94
N ALA A 34 1.81 -11.32 -10.05
CA ALA A 34 1.36 -12.54 -10.70
C ALA A 34 1.66 -13.79 -9.84
N LEU A 35 2.87 -13.86 -9.29
CA LEU A 35 3.39 -15.03 -8.61
C LEU A 35 3.10 -15.00 -7.11
N GLY A 36 2.95 -16.17 -6.51
CA GLY A 36 2.68 -16.35 -5.09
C GLY A 36 3.94 -16.25 -4.24
N ASP A 37 3.77 -16.09 -2.94
CA ASP A 37 4.88 -16.13 -2.00
C ASP A 37 5.65 -17.46 -2.11
N GLY A 38 6.98 -17.38 -2.16
CA GLY A 38 7.88 -18.52 -2.40
C GLY A 38 8.04 -18.95 -3.86
N GLN A 39 7.25 -18.45 -4.81
CA GLN A 39 7.53 -18.61 -6.25
C GLN A 39 8.53 -17.55 -6.71
N ALA A 40 9.46 -17.94 -7.58
CA ALA A 40 10.42 -17.00 -8.13
C ALA A 40 10.90 -17.44 -9.52
N VAL A 41 11.26 -16.45 -10.34
CA VAL A 41 11.78 -16.65 -11.70
C VAL A 41 13.21 -16.15 -11.74
N PRO A 42 14.16 -16.94 -12.27
CA PRO A 42 15.53 -16.47 -12.43
C PRO A 42 15.56 -15.20 -13.27
N ALA A 43 16.18 -14.14 -12.76
CA ALA A 43 16.41 -12.92 -13.53
C ALA A 43 17.91 -12.61 -13.61
N PRO A 44 18.42 -12.15 -14.76
CA PRO A 44 19.82 -11.76 -14.88
C PRO A 44 20.08 -10.59 -13.93
N ALA A 45 21.01 -10.69 -12.99
CA ALA A 45 21.38 -9.61 -12.07
C ALA A 45 22.50 -8.76 -12.65
N GLY A 46 22.24 -7.46 -12.83
CA GLY A 46 23.25 -6.48 -13.21
C GLY A 46 23.34 -6.20 -14.72
N ALA A 47 24.46 -5.61 -15.12
CA ALA A 47 24.73 -5.20 -16.49
C ALA A 47 24.74 -6.40 -17.46
N PRO A 48 24.45 -6.18 -18.76
CA PRO A 48 24.55 -7.22 -19.78
C PRO A 48 25.87 -8.00 -19.69
N GLY A 49 25.78 -9.32 -19.45
CA GLY A 49 26.95 -10.21 -19.32
C GLY A 49 27.35 -10.59 -17.89
N SER A 50 26.67 -10.07 -16.86
CA SER A 50 26.82 -10.57 -15.49
C SER A 50 26.24 -11.98 -15.36
N ALA A 51 26.99 -12.90 -14.76
CA ALA A 51 26.53 -14.26 -14.47
C ALA A 51 25.68 -14.36 -13.19
N ALA A 52 25.64 -13.30 -12.38
CA ALA A 52 24.79 -13.27 -11.19
C ALA A 52 23.33 -13.26 -11.62
N HIS A 53 22.47 -13.99 -10.90
CA HIS A 53 21.03 -13.97 -11.09
C HIS A 53 20.37 -13.66 -9.76
N GLU A 54 19.52 -12.64 -9.72
CA GLU A 54 18.69 -12.31 -8.57
C GLU A 54 17.26 -12.62 -9.00
N PRO A 55 16.59 -13.61 -8.40
CA PRO A 55 15.31 -14.05 -8.91
C PRO A 55 14.23 -13.01 -8.64
N TRP A 56 13.35 -12.75 -9.61
CA TRP A 56 12.13 -12.00 -9.39
C TRP A 56 11.17 -12.85 -8.57
N LYS A 57 10.74 -12.36 -7.41
CA LYS A 57 9.94 -13.11 -6.45
C LYS A 57 8.47 -12.69 -6.54
N GLY A 58 7.59 -13.67 -6.39
CA GLY A 58 6.17 -13.46 -6.18
C GLY A 58 5.83 -13.01 -4.77
N ARG A 59 4.64 -12.41 -4.62
CA ARG A 59 4.08 -12.02 -3.32
C ARG A 59 2.57 -12.18 -3.28
N PHE A 60 1.85 -11.64 -4.26
CA PHE A 60 0.38 -11.57 -4.19
C PHE A 60 -0.32 -12.83 -4.68
N GLY A 61 0.28 -13.53 -5.63
CA GLY A 61 -0.22 -14.80 -6.14
C GLY A 61 -1.52 -14.73 -6.92
N ALA A 62 -1.79 -13.60 -7.58
CA ALA A 62 -3.04 -13.43 -8.34
C ALA A 62 -3.19 -14.50 -9.45
N CYS A 63 -2.07 -14.95 -10.04
CA CYS A 63 -2.03 -15.95 -11.12
C CYS A 63 -1.11 -17.14 -10.79
N ALA A 64 -1.04 -17.55 -9.52
CA ALA A 64 -0.02 -18.47 -9.03
C ALA A 64 -0.39 -19.95 -9.02
N SER A 65 -1.66 -20.29 -9.27
CA SER A 65 -2.13 -21.67 -9.13
C SER A 65 -3.34 -21.98 -10.00
N LYS A 66 -3.58 -23.26 -10.27
CA LYS A 66 -4.73 -23.73 -11.08
C LYS A 66 -6.07 -23.50 -10.38
N GLU A 67 -6.04 -23.35 -9.06
CA GLU A 67 -7.18 -22.99 -8.24
C GLU A 67 -7.47 -21.48 -8.29
N SER A 68 -6.51 -20.65 -8.74
CA SER A 68 -6.76 -19.24 -9.01
C SER A 68 -7.76 -19.08 -10.15
N LEU A 69 -8.68 -18.13 -9.98
CA LEU A 69 -9.62 -17.72 -11.03
C LEU A 69 -8.94 -17.12 -12.26
N LEU A 70 -7.67 -16.71 -12.14
CA LEU A 70 -6.88 -16.15 -13.24
C LEU A 70 -5.98 -17.17 -13.94
N GLY A 71 -5.91 -18.40 -13.42
CA GLY A 71 -5.02 -19.46 -13.91
C GLY A 71 -3.64 -19.44 -13.26
N ASP A 72 -2.76 -20.29 -13.78
CA ASP A 72 -1.42 -20.56 -13.28
C ASP A 72 -0.37 -20.06 -14.27
N TRP A 73 -0.05 -18.78 -14.22
CA TRP A 73 0.95 -18.20 -15.13
C TRP A 73 2.34 -18.82 -14.90
N PHE A 74 2.64 -19.26 -13.67
CA PHE A 74 3.94 -19.89 -13.38
C PHE A 74 4.19 -21.14 -14.23
N ASN A 75 3.18 -21.99 -14.44
CA ASN A 75 3.31 -23.24 -15.20
C ASN A 75 2.69 -23.21 -16.60
N GLU A 76 1.82 -22.24 -16.89
CA GLU A 76 1.01 -22.17 -18.11
C GLU A 76 1.09 -20.78 -18.75
N LEU A 77 0.55 -20.66 -19.97
CA LEU A 77 0.44 -19.34 -20.61
C LEU A 77 -0.56 -18.46 -19.84
N PRO A 78 -0.29 -17.15 -19.70
CA PRO A 78 -1.18 -16.27 -18.96
C PRO A 78 -2.54 -16.19 -19.67
N THR A 79 -3.61 -16.33 -18.90
CA THR A 79 -4.95 -16.09 -19.41
C THR A 79 -5.15 -14.59 -19.67
N LYS A 80 -6.12 -14.24 -20.53
CA LYS A 80 -6.51 -12.84 -20.73
C LYS A 80 -6.82 -12.16 -19.38
N SER A 81 -7.60 -12.81 -18.53
CA SER A 81 -7.96 -12.29 -17.21
C SER A 81 -6.76 -12.04 -16.30
N CYS A 82 -5.75 -12.92 -16.34
CA CYS A 82 -4.51 -12.69 -15.61
C CYS A 82 -3.78 -11.43 -16.11
N LEU A 83 -3.64 -11.26 -17.43
CA LEU A 83 -3.00 -10.08 -18.03
C LEU A 83 -3.73 -8.78 -17.66
N GLU A 84 -5.07 -8.79 -17.65
CA GLU A 84 -5.86 -7.62 -17.22
C GLU A 84 -5.63 -7.27 -15.75
N ALA A 85 -5.65 -8.27 -14.86
CA ALA A 85 -5.42 -8.07 -13.43
C ALA A 85 -4.01 -7.54 -13.13
N VAL A 86 -2.99 -8.13 -13.77
CA VAL A 86 -1.59 -7.71 -13.65
C VAL A 86 -1.40 -6.29 -14.16
N SER A 87 -1.95 -5.98 -15.34
CA SER A 87 -1.95 -4.62 -15.91
C SER A 87 -2.57 -3.62 -14.94
N SER A 88 -3.74 -3.97 -14.39
CA SER A 88 -4.47 -3.14 -13.44
C SER A 88 -3.67 -2.88 -12.16
N SER A 89 -2.96 -3.89 -11.65
CA SER A 89 -2.08 -3.77 -10.47
C SER A 89 -0.88 -2.85 -10.72
N ILE A 90 -0.26 -2.96 -11.89
CA ILE A 90 0.87 -2.10 -12.27
C ILE A 90 0.41 -0.64 -12.36
N LEU A 91 -0.70 -0.39 -13.06
CA LEU A 91 -1.31 0.95 -13.13
C LEU A 91 -1.65 1.50 -11.73
N ALA A 92 -2.07 0.63 -10.82
CA ALA A 92 -2.35 0.93 -9.41
C ALA A 92 -1.10 1.17 -8.54
N ARG A 93 0.12 1.01 -9.05
CA ARG A 93 1.38 1.29 -8.32
C ARG A 93 2.15 2.49 -8.86
N VAL A 94 2.00 2.74 -10.15
CA VAL A 94 2.66 3.86 -10.83
C VAL A 94 2.23 5.19 -10.22
N ASN A 95 3.21 6.03 -9.92
CA ASN A 95 3.02 7.42 -9.51
C ASN A 95 4.21 8.30 -9.93
N LYS A 96 3.93 9.55 -10.30
CA LYS A 96 4.94 10.49 -10.82
C LYS A 96 5.93 10.98 -9.76
N LEU A 97 5.58 10.79 -8.50
CA LEU A 97 6.35 11.27 -7.35
C LEU A 97 7.45 10.30 -6.96
N GLY A 98 7.50 9.11 -7.58
CA GLY A 98 8.42 8.04 -7.21
C GLY A 98 8.23 7.55 -5.78
N LYS A 99 7.07 7.83 -5.16
CA LYS A 99 6.78 7.42 -3.79
C LYS A 99 6.54 5.92 -3.73
N VAL A 100 7.04 5.29 -2.68
CA VAL A 100 6.76 3.88 -2.37
C VAL A 100 5.78 3.87 -1.21
N VAL A 101 4.53 3.48 -1.47
CA VAL A 101 3.50 3.39 -0.44
C VAL A 101 2.97 1.97 -0.41
N ARG A 102 2.74 1.45 0.80
CA ARG A 102 1.93 0.25 0.93
C ARG A 102 0.51 0.59 0.48
N ILE A 103 -0.07 -0.28 -0.33
CA ILE A 103 -1.47 -0.19 -0.75
C ILE A 103 -2.16 -1.52 -0.45
N SER A 104 -3.47 -1.45 -0.23
CA SER A 104 -4.32 -2.63 -0.22
C SER A 104 -4.97 -2.77 -1.60
N VAL A 105 -4.62 -3.86 -2.28
CA VAL A 105 -5.10 -4.18 -3.62
C VAL A 105 -6.28 -5.14 -3.49
N ARG A 106 -7.45 -4.73 -3.97
CA ARG A 106 -8.67 -5.55 -3.90
C ARG A 106 -9.28 -5.68 -5.28
N GLY A 107 -9.80 -6.87 -5.57
CA GLY A 107 -10.45 -7.16 -6.85
C GLY A 107 -11.74 -7.94 -6.64
N PRO A 108 -12.56 -8.06 -7.71
CA PRO A 108 -13.74 -8.91 -7.67
C PRO A 108 -13.37 -10.36 -7.31
N LYS A 109 -14.27 -11.04 -6.61
CA LYS A 109 -14.10 -12.44 -6.17
C LYS A 109 -12.86 -12.68 -5.29
N GLN A 110 -12.41 -11.65 -4.56
CA GLN A 110 -11.23 -11.71 -3.68
C GLN A 110 -9.99 -12.19 -4.44
N LEU A 111 -9.71 -11.50 -5.55
CA LEU A 111 -8.60 -11.79 -6.45
C LEU A 111 -7.23 -11.97 -5.75
N VAL A 112 -7.04 -11.20 -4.68
CA VAL A 112 -5.83 -11.16 -3.87
C VAL A 112 -6.24 -11.43 -2.43
N ALA A 113 -5.53 -12.34 -1.78
CA ALA A 113 -5.71 -12.57 -0.35
C ALA A 113 -5.22 -11.33 0.41
N MET A 114 -6.06 -10.81 1.32
CA MET A 114 -5.65 -9.72 2.20
C MET A 114 -4.83 -10.24 3.37
N ASP A 115 -3.87 -9.45 3.81
CA ASP A 115 -3.05 -9.74 4.97
C ASP A 115 -3.91 -9.78 6.24
N GLY A 116 -3.82 -10.89 6.98
CA GLY A 116 -4.43 -11.00 8.31
C GLY A 116 -3.74 -10.12 9.36
N LYS A 117 -2.50 -9.68 9.07
CA LYS A 117 -1.68 -8.82 9.91
C LYS A 117 -0.86 -7.89 9.01
N VAL A 118 -0.97 -6.58 9.21
CA VAL A 118 -0.17 -5.61 8.43
C VAL A 118 1.21 -5.47 9.07
N PRO A 119 2.32 -5.81 8.39
CA PRO A 119 3.66 -5.59 8.92
C PRO A 119 3.99 -4.10 8.93
N VAL A 120 4.94 -3.73 9.78
CA VAL A 120 5.46 -2.35 9.85
C VAL A 120 6.36 -2.07 8.64
N GLU A 121 6.16 -0.90 8.02
CA GLU A 121 7.03 -0.42 6.94
C GLU A 121 8.37 0.08 7.51
N THR A 122 9.47 -0.42 6.94
CA THR A 122 10.84 -0.12 7.39
C THR A 122 11.49 1.04 6.67
N ASP A 123 10.89 1.48 5.57
CA ASP A 123 11.39 2.55 4.72
C ASP A 123 10.47 3.76 4.75
N TYR A 124 11.04 4.92 4.42
CA TYR A 124 10.26 6.11 4.15
C TYR A 124 9.52 5.99 2.82
N ARG A 125 8.36 6.62 2.76
CA ARG A 125 7.56 6.73 1.55
C ARG A 125 8.27 7.53 0.47
N GLU A 126 8.82 8.69 0.87
CA GLU A 126 9.59 9.55 -0.02
C GLU A 126 10.93 8.89 -0.34
N LYS A 127 11.27 8.86 -1.63
CA LYS A 127 12.64 8.57 -2.05
C LYS A 127 13.52 9.78 -1.83
N LYS A 128 14.76 9.55 -1.41
CA LYS A 128 15.78 10.57 -1.30
C LYS A 128 16.61 10.58 -2.56
N ARG A 129 16.84 11.78 -3.11
CA ARG A 129 17.79 11.93 -4.21
C ARG A 129 19.21 11.80 -3.68
N ASN A 130 19.94 10.81 -4.17
CA ASN A 130 21.33 10.59 -3.79
C ASN A 130 22.28 11.53 -4.56
N ALA A 131 23.59 11.43 -4.29
CA ALA A 131 24.60 12.30 -4.89
C ALA A 131 24.71 12.16 -6.42
N SER A 132 24.31 11.02 -7.00
CA SER A 132 24.28 10.83 -8.46
C SER A 132 22.99 11.34 -9.09
N GLY A 133 22.07 11.90 -8.30
CA GLY A 133 20.78 12.39 -8.77
C GLY A 133 19.72 11.32 -8.94
N ALA A 134 20.01 10.06 -8.59
CA ALA A 134 19.04 8.98 -8.61
C ALA A 134 18.19 8.98 -7.34
N ASP A 135 16.92 8.63 -7.47
CA ASP A 135 16.01 8.53 -6.34
C ASP A 135 16.17 7.15 -5.69
N GLU A 136 16.49 7.13 -4.39
CA GLU A 136 16.76 5.93 -3.61
C GLU A 136 15.77 5.81 -2.44
N VAL A 137 15.36 4.57 -2.15
CA VAL A 137 14.52 4.29 -0.97
C VAL A 137 15.35 4.54 0.28
N GLU A 138 14.85 5.38 1.20
CA GLU A 138 15.55 5.70 2.44
C GLU A 138 14.99 4.82 3.57
N THR A 139 15.82 3.92 4.10
CA THR A 139 15.47 3.11 5.27
C THR A 139 15.44 3.95 6.54
N ILE A 140 14.45 3.70 7.40
CA ILE A 140 14.35 4.38 8.71
C ILE A 140 15.52 3.90 9.58
N GLU A 141 16.30 4.84 10.10
CA GLU A 141 17.58 4.56 10.80
C GLU A 141 17.46 3.50 11.90
N SER A 142 16.32 3.46 12.58
CA SER A 142 16.03 2.46 13.62
C SER A 142 16.13 1.01 13.15
N PHE A 143 15.93 0.72 11.87
CA PHE A 143 16.06 -0.62 11.29
C PHE A 143 17.45 -0.93 10.74
N LEU A 144 18.37 0.05 10.70
CA LEU A 144 19.74 -0.20 10.28
C LEU A 144 20.47 -1.05 11.33
N ASP A 145 21.48 -1.80 10.92
CA ASP A 145 22.34 -2.52 11.85
C ASP A 145 23.09 -1.56 12.77
N CYS A 146 23.18 -1.90 14.06
CA CYS A 146 24.00 -1.12 14.98
C CYS A 146 25.49 -1.32 14.71
N ALA A 147 26.27 -0.25 14.93
CA ALA A 147 27.72 -0.30 14.81
C ALA A 147 28.30 -1.43 15.70
N GLY A 148 29.08 -2.33 15.09
CA GLY A 148 29.65 -3.50 15.77
C GLY A 148 28.71 -4.70 15.91
N GLY A 149 27.56 -4.70 15.23
CA GLY A 149 26.58 -5.81 15.30
C GLY A 149 25.87 -5.88 16.66
N GLY A 150 25.85 -4.76 17.40
CA GLY A 150 25.17 -4.67 18.68
C GLY A 150 23.67 -4.92 18.56
N LYS A 151 23.08 -5.53 19.58
CA LYS A 151 21.62 -5.61 19.74
C LYS A 151 21.11 -4.37 20.44
N VAL A 152 19.82 -4.07 20.28
CA VAL A 152 19.15 -3.04 21.07
C VAL A 152 19.20 -3.44 22.55
N ASP A 153 19.97 -2.71 23.34
CA ASP A 153 20.16 -2.92 24.79
C ASP A 153 19.49 -1.81 25.63
N SER A 154 18.90 -0.81 24.97
CA SER A 154 18.19 0.29 25.58
C SER A 154 16.98 0.72 24.73
N ALA A 155 15.96 1.30 25.37
CA ALA A 155 14.80 1.89 24.67
C ALA A 155 15.18 3.10 23.79
N ASP A 156 16.42 3.55 23.97
CA ASP A 156 17.01 4.78 23.50
C ASP A 156 17.84 4.58 22.22
N GLU A 157 18.13 3.32 21.86
CA GLU A 157 18.95 2.97 20.71
C GLU A 157 18.37 3.45 19.38
N ARG A 158 19.26 3.82 18.45
CA ARG A 158 18.89 4.41 17.15
C ARG A 158 18.90 3.42 15.99
N CYS A 159 19.18 2.15 16.24
CA CYS A 159 19.43 1.11 15.25
C CYS A 159 19.01 -0.25 15.82
N GLY A 160 19.04 -1.31 15.01
CA GLY A 160 18.89 -2.71 15.42
C GLY A 160 17.47 -3.11 15.81
N TRP A 161 16.48 -2.25 15.58
CA TRP A 161 15.08 -2.56 15.88
C TRP A 161 14.53 -3.53 14.83
N SER A 162 13.67 -4.44 15.27
CA SER A 162 12.97 -5.38 14.40
C SER A 162 11.50 -4.99 14.26
N PRO A 163 10.95 -4.91 13.02
CA PRO A 163 9.55 -4.58 12.82
C PRO A 163 8.64 -5.69 13.36
N ARG A 164 7.42 -5.33 13.75
CA ARG A 164 6.34 -6.28 14.01
C ARG A 164 5.16 -5.95 13.11
N TYR A 165 4.04 -5.56 13.72
CA TYR A 165 2.81 -5.30 13.03
C TYR A 165 2.23 -3.94 13.40
N VAL A 166 1.29 -3.51 12.59
CA VAL A 166 0.42 -2.36 12.82
C VAL A 166 -0.75 -2.77 13.70
N GLY A 167 -1.15 -1.90 14.63
CA GLY A 167 -2.39 -1.99 15.39
C GLY A 167 -3.35 -0.84 15.09
N GLU A 168 -4.60 -1.05 15.48
CA GLU A 168 -5.67 -0.06 15.43
C GLU A 168 -6.19 0.20 16.84
N CYS A 169 -6.50 1.45 17.17
CA CYS A 169 -7.18 1.82 18.40
C CYS A 169 -8.24 2.90 18.15
N GLN A 170 -9.29 2.93 18.98
CA GLN A 170 -10.30 3.99 18.96
C GLN A 170 -9.89 5.19 19.82
N VAL A 171 -9.97 6.37 19.24
CA VAL A 171 -9.87 7.68 19.90
C VAL A 171 -11.30 8.14 20.23
N LEU A 172 -11.60 8.44 21.51
CA LEU A 172 -12.93 8.94 21.88
C LEU A 172 -13.21 10.32 21.30
N GLN A 173 -14.44 10.51 20.81
CA GLN A 173 -14.98 11.82 20.49
C GLN A 173 -16.20 12.13 21.38
N SER A 174 -16.03 13.12 22.24
CA SER A 174 -17.08 14.11 22.52
C SER A 174 -16.56 15.31 23.33
N ASN A 175 -15.51 15.18 24.15
CA ASN A 175 -15.02 16.29 25.00
C ASN A 175 -13.48 16.45 25.12
N TYR A 176 -12.68 15.93 24.19
CA TYR A 176 -11.21 16.13 24.07
C TYR A 176 -10.31 15.84 25.29
N ALA A 177 -10.85 15.54 26.48
CA ALA A 177 -10.05 15.48 27.71
C ALA A 177 -9.32 14.15 27.93
N ASN A 178 -9.82 13.03 27.39
CA ASN A 178 -9.29 11.70 27.69
C ASN A 178 -8.90 10.96 26.41
N THR A 179 -7.64 11.09 25.99
CA THR A 179 -7.07 10.19 24.97
C THR A 179 -7.11 8.77 25.54
N ARG A 180 -7.75 7.83 24.83
CA ARG A 180 -7.74 6.43 25.21
C ARG A 180 -6.32 5.90 25.15
N THR A 181 -6.02 5.01 26.08
CA THR A 181 -4.71 4.39 26.19
C THR A 181 -4.75 2.97 25.67
N VAL A 182 -3.63 2.57 25.09
CA VAL A 182 -3.35 1.23 24.61
C VAL A 182 -2.32 0.63 25.54
N LYS A 183 -2.60 -0.59 25.99
CA LYS A 183 -1.75 -1.42 26.83
C LYS A 183 -1.09 -2.48 25.97
N LEU A 184 0.23 -2.47 25.91
CA LEU A 184 1.04 -3.46 25.20
C LEU A 184 1.66 -4.43 26.20
N LYS A 185 1.58 -5.72 25.93
CA LYS A 185 2.06 -6.77 26.82
C LYS A 185 2.84 -7.83 26.05
N VAL A 186 4.01 -8.21 26.57
CA VAL A 186 4.77 -9.36 26.05
C VAL A 186 4.06 -10.65 26.43
N LYS A 187 3.89 -11.57 25.47
CA LYS A 187 3.29 -12.89 25.77
C LYS A 187 4.13 -13.64 26.80
N SER A 188 3.46 -14.29 27.75
CA SER A 188 4.06 -14.84 28.98
C SER A 188 5.02 -16.02 28.76
N ASP A 189 5.04 -16.58 27.56
CA ASP A 189 5.88 -17.70 27.16
C ASP A 189 7.28 -17.29 26.69
N HIS A 190 7.59 -15.99 26.64
CA HIS A 190 8.93 -15.53 26.25
C HIS A 190 9.99 -15.82 27.35
N PRO A 191 11.11 -16.49 27.02
CA PRO A 191 12.16 -16.82 27.98
C PRO A 191 12.78 -15.56 28.60
N GLN A 192 12.70 -15.45 29.93
CA GLN A 192 12.98 -14.23 30.72
C GLN A 192 14.46 -13.81 30.83
N ASN A 193 15.34 -14.29 29.95
CA ASN A 193 16.79 -14.11 30.14
C ASN A 193 17.33 -12.76 29.66
N SER A 194 16.53 -11.93 29.00
CA SER A 194 16.94 -10.60 28.55
C SER A 194 15.76 -9.62 28.53
N PRO A 195 15.97 -8.34 28.87
CA PRO A 195 14.91 -7.34 28.77
C PRO A 195 14.49 -7.16 27.31
N VAL A 196 13.19 -7.08 27.07
CA VAL A 196 12.65 -6.74 25.75
C VAL A 196 12.36 -5.25 25.74
N PHE A 197 12.81 -4.55 24.72
CA PHE A 197 12.44 -3.16 24.49
C PHE A 197 11.41 -3.08 23.38
N ALA A 198 10.45 -2.17 23.53
CA ALA A 198 9.49 -1.84 22.48
C ALA A 198 9.54 -0.36 22.14
N ARG A 199 9.34 -0.05 20.87
CA ARG A 199 9.08 1.29 20.37
C ARG A 199 7.76 1.28 19.65
N VAL A 200 6.92 2.25 20.01
CA VAL A 200 5.61 2.47 19.40
C VAL A 200 5.67 3.74 18.57
N CYS A 201 5.24 3.61 17.33
CA CYS A 201 5.25 4.66 16.33
C CYS A 201 3.83 4.97 15.89
N GLN A 202 3.60 6.21 15.48
CA GLN A 202 2.37 6.61 14.80
C GLN A 202 2.39 6.11 13.36
N GLY A 203 1.26 5.57 12.89
CA GLY A 203 1.08 5.15 11.50
C GLY A 203 1.43 3.69 11.26
N ILE A 204 1.72 3.37 10.00
CA ILE A 204 2.11 2.02 9.56
C ILE A 204 3.63 1.84 9.44
N HIS A 205 4.39 2.93 9.58
CA HIS A 205 5.85 2.91 9.49
C HIS A 205 6.48 2.80 10.88
N GLY A 206 7.71 2.27 10.92
CA GLY A 206 8.56 2.46 12.07
C GLY A 206 8.97 3.93 12.25
N CYS A 207 9.68 4.23 13.33
CA CYS A 207 10.06 5.59 13.65
C CYS A 207 11.39 5.62 14.39
N ASN A 208 12.09 6.73 14.19
CA ASN A 208 13.20 7.10 15.05
C ASN A 208 12.69 7.58 16.41
N ARG A 209 13.54 7.48 17.43
CA ARG A 209 13.23 8.03 18.75
C ARG A 209 13.09 9.54 18.71
N GLU A 210 14.02 10.19 18.02
CA GLU A 210 13.96 11.62 17.79
C GLU A 210 12.84 11.85 16.79
N GLY A 211 11.78 12.49 17.27
CA GLY A 211 10.67 12.89 16.42
C GLY A 211 11.15 13.83 15.32
N TYR A 212 10.33 13.96 14.28
CA TYR A 212 10.65 14.80 13.14
C TYR A 212 10.37 16.28 13.45
N GLY A 213 11.14 17.18 12.83
CA GLY A 213 10.90 18.63 12.95
C GLY A 213 9.49 19.02 12.51
N SER A 214 8.98 20.17 12.95
CA SER A 214 7.65 20.66 12.56
C SER A 214 7.48 20.80 11.05
N ASP A 215 8.57 21.07 10.34
CA ASP A 215 8.57 21.36 8.91
C ASP A 215 8.84 20.11 8.07
N ASP A 216 9.12 18.97 8.71
CA ASP A 216 9.34 17.70 8.05
C ASP A 216 7.99 17.07 7.68
N VAL A 217 7.77 16.88 6.37
CA VAL A 217 6.54 16.29 5.82
C VAL A 217 6.26 14.90 6.38
N ARG A 218 7.29 14.18 6.83
CA ARG A 218 7.18 12.83 7.39
C ARG A 218 6.43 12.78 8.70
N ARG A 219 6.47 13.86 9.49
CA ARG A 219 5.75 13.98 10.77
C ARG A 219 4.24 13.74 10.66
N LYS A 220 3.67 13.94 9.47
CA LYS A 220 2.24 13.75 9.22
C LYS A 220 1.83 12.28 9.28
N TYR A 221 2.73 11.36 8.95
CA TYR A 221 2.42 9.93 8.86
C TYR A 221 3.34 9.03 9.71
N ILE A 222 4.45 9.58 10.23
CA ILE A 222 5.38 8.91 11.16
C ILE A 222 5.67 9.84 12.34
N ASP A 223 5.51 9.34 13.56
CA ASP A 223 6.00 10.01 14.76
C ASP A 223 6.34 9.00 15.86
N HIS A 224 7.21 9.37 16.79
CA HIS A 224 7.47 8.58 17.99
C HIS A 224 6.33 8.75 18.98
N VAL A 225 5.73 7.65 19.43
CA VAL A 225 4.67 7.69 20.44
C VAL A 225 5.25 7.41 21.82
N ALA A 226 5.97 6.29 21.95
CA ALA A 226 6.58 5.88 23.21
C ALA A 226 7.66 4.81 22.99
N SER A 227 8.60 4.71 23.94
CA SER A 227 9.54 3.60 24.04
C SER A 227 9.50 3.01 25.45
N PHE A 228 9.67 1.70 25.55
CA PHE A 228 9.45 0.94 26.77
C PHE A 228 10.53 -0.13 26.99
N LYS A 229 10.71 -0.49 28.26
CA LYS A 229 11.44 -1.68 28.68
C LYS A 229 10.47 -2.62 29.40
N PHE A 230 10.36 -3.85 28.92
CA PHE A 230 9.74 -4.96 29.63
C PHE A 230 10.83 -5.65 30.46
N ALA A 231 10.65 -5.71 31.78
CA ALA A 231 11.58 -6.37 32.68
C ALA A 231 11.39 -7.90 32.67
N ALA A 232 10.16 -8.37 32.45
CA ALA A 232 9.82 -9.79 32.38
C ALA A 232 8.66 -10.08 31.40
N GLY A 233 8.52 -11.36 31.04
CA GLY A 233 7.35 -11.83 30.31
C GLY A 233 6.06 -11.59 31.11
N GLY A 234 5.06 -11.00 30.46
CA GLY A 234 3.80 -10.61 31.08
C GLY A 234 3.75 -9.17 31.60
N ASP A 235 4.86 -8.43 31.56
CA ASP A 235 4.87 -6.99 31.82
C ASP A 235 3.99 -6.24 30.82
N GLU A 236 3.33 -5.19 31.30
CA GLU A 236 2.41 -4.36 30.55
C GLU A 236 2.88 -2.90 30.59
N VAL A 237 2.81 -2.23 29.44
CA VAL A 237 3.17 -0.83 29.27
C VAL A 237 2.05 -0.10 28.55
N GLU A 238 1.91 1.21 28.76
CA GLU A 238 0.76 1.97 28.32
C GLU A 238 1.17 3.22 27.53
N PHE A 239 0.47 3.50 26.43
CA PHE A 239 0.66 4.70 25.60
C PHE A 239 -0.66 5.28 25.11
N PRO A 240 -0.72 6.58 24.75
CA PRO A 240 -1.90 7.16 24.15
C PRO A 240 -2.14 6.66 22.72
N CYS A 241 -3.39 6.35 22.37
CA CYS A 241 -3.78 6.05 21.00
C CYS A 241 -3.50 7.25 20.07
N PRO A 242 -2.68 7.11 19.01
CA PRO A 242 -2.38 8.21 18.09
C PRO A 242 -3.63 8.66 17.32
N LYS A 243 -3.65 9.92 16.87
CA LYS A 243 -4.81 10.55 16.20
C LYS A 243 -4.57 10.74 14.71
N ASN A 244 -4.26 9.65 14.01
CA ASN A 244 -3.79 9.64 12.62
C ASN A 244 -4.60 8.72 11.70
N GLY A 245 -5.62 8.04 12.21
CA GLY A 245 -6.48 7.16 11.43
C GLY A 245 -7.78 7.84 10.97
N PRO A 246 -8.66 7.07 10.31
CA PRO A 246 -9.89 7.60 9.74
C PRO A 246 -10.90 8.00 10.79
N VAL A 247 -11.77 8.94 10.39
CA VAL A 247 -13.00 9.27 11.11
C VAL A 247 -14.15 8.53 10.48
N VAL A 248 -14.83 7.76 11.31
CA VAL A 248 -15.98 6.97 10.95
C VAL A 248 -17.22 7.62 11.54
N GLU A 249 -18.17 7.99 10.70
CA GLU A 249 -19.48 8.47 11.12
C GLU A 249 -20.49 7.34 11.08
N LYS A 250 -21.15 7.14 12.21
CA LYS A 250 -22.38 6.38 12.27
C LYS A 250 -23.53 7.36 12.04
N LYS A 251 -24.28 7.13 10.97
CA LYS A 251 -25.49 7.90 10.69
C LYS A 251 -26.73 7.08 11.02
N GLN A 252 -27.75 7.77 11.50
CA GLN A 252 -29.10 7.23 11.68
C GLN A 252 -30.06 8.24 11.05
N ASN A 253 -30.84 7.81 10.06
CA ASN A 253 -31.73 8.70 9.29
C ASN A 253 -30.98 9.91 8.68
N ASN A 254 -29.81 9.68 8.08
CA ASN A 254 -28.91 10.73 7.55
C ASN A 254 -28.36 11.74 8.58
N VAL A 255 -28.60 11.54 9.88
CA VAL A 255 -28.03 12.36 10.95
C VAL A 255 -26.84 11.64 11.57
N VAL A 256 -25.71 12.33 11.70
CA VAL A 256 -24.52 11.81 12.38
C VAL A 256 -24.82 11.66 13.88
N VAL A 257 -24.94 10.43 14.36
CA VAL A 257 -25.22 10.13 15.78
C VAL A 257 -23.95 9.83 16.56
N GLU A 258 -22.91 9.35 15.88
CA GLU A 258 -21.63 9.02 16.50
C GLU A 258 -20.51 9.27 15.50
N ARG A 259 -19.40 9.82 16.00
CA ARG A 259 -18.14 9.96 15.27
C ARG A 259 -17.06 9.23 16.03
N ILE A 260 -16.49 8.22 15.40
CA ILE A 260 -15.43 7.40 15.96
C ILE A 260 -14.15 7.75 15.21
N HIS A 261 -13.17 8.27 15.93
CA HIS A 261 -11.85 8.49 15.39
C HIS A 261 -11.02 7.23 15.64
N TYR A 262 -10.27 6.78 14.63
CA TYR A 262 -9.32 5.70 14.78
C TYR A 262 -7.89 6.23 14.77
N GLY A 263 -7.00 5.46 15.38
CA GLY A 263 -5.56 5.65 15.39
C GLY A 263 -4.89 4.39 14.89
N HIS A 264 -3.85 4.55 14.08
CA HIS A 264 -2.96 3.46 13.68
C HIS A 264 -1.62 3.64 14.37
N PHE A 265 -1.11 2.56 14.94
CA PHE A 265 0.20 2.54 15.58
C PHE A 265 1.02 1.35 15.08
N SER A 266 2.33 1.51 15.02
CA SER A 266 3.27 0.46 14.65
C SER A 266 4.12 0.08 15.84
N VAL A 267 4.45 -1.20 15.98
CA VAL A 267 5.29 -1.69 17.07
C VAL A 267 6.59 -2.26 16.51
N MET A 268 7.71 -1.88 17.12
CA MET A 268 9.05 -2.38 16.84
C MET A 268 9.62 -2.96 18.14
N LEU A 269 10.37 -4.06 18.07
CA LEU A 269 10.97 -4.72 19.23
C LEU A 269 12.50 -4.80 19.10
N SER A 270 13.19 -4.91 20.23
CA SER A 270 14.64 -5.18 20.28
C SER A 270 15.03 -6.59 19.80
N GLU A 271 14.11 -7.55 19.94
CA GLU A 271 14.34 -8.94 19.55
C GLU A 271 13.96 -9.16 18.07
N PRO A 272 14.63 -10.08 17.35
CA PRO A 272 14.28 -10.40 15.97
C PRO A 272 12.88 -11.05 15.87
N ASP A 273 12.15 -10.80 14.78
CA ASP A 273 10.91 -11.54 14.47
C ASP A 273 11.26 -13.00 14.09
N PRO A 274 10.57 -14.03 14.61
CA PRO A 274 9.43 -14.04 15.53
C PRO A 274 9.76 -14.40 16.99
N ALA A 275 10.95 -14.04 17.48
CA ALA A 275 11.43 -14.46 18.80
C ALA A 275 10.58 -13.94 19.97
N VAL A 276 9.92 -12.80 19.80
CA VAL A 276 8.98 -12.21 20.77
C VAL A 276 7.71 -11.77 20.07
N ASP A 277 6.58 -12.11 20.68
CA ASP A 277 5.27 -11.62 20.31
C ASP A 277 4.64 -10.79 21.43
N VAL A 278 3.83 -9.81 21.03
CA VAL A 278 3.17 -8.85 21.93
C VAL A 278 1.69 -8.79 21.59
N VAL A 279 0.88 -8.52 22.60
CA VAL A 279 -0.57 -8.31 22.45
C VAL A 279 -0.93 -6.92 22.94
N ALA A 280 -1.96 -6.32 22.33
CA ALA A 280 -2.48 -5.04 22.75
C ALA A 280 -3.91 -5.16 23.31
N SER A 281 -4.20 -4.38 24.33
CA SER A 281 -5.54 -4.19 24.88
C SER A 281 -5.75 -2.71 25.24
N GLY A 282 -6.95 -2.33 25.67
CA GLY A 282 -7.20 -0.94 26.08
C GLY A 282 -8.68 -0.65 26.25
N VAL A 283 -8.99 0.60 26.56
CA VAL A 283 -10.37 1.06 26.64
C VAL A 283 -10.91 1.22 25.22
N GLY A 284 -12.03 0.55 24.90
CA GLY A 284 -12.63 0.58 23.56
C GLY A 284 -12.07 -0.46 22.60
N LYS A 285 -12.29 -0.28 21.29
CA LYS A 285 -11.71 -1.19 20.28
C LYS A 285 -10.21 -0.92 20.17
N VAL A 286 -9.41 -1.94 20.51
CA VAL A 286 -7.98 -2.03 20.23
C VAL A 286 -7.77 -3.38 19.53
N THR A 287 -7.11 -3.36 18.39
CA THR A 287 -6.82 -4.57 17.59
C THR A 287 -5.33 -4.59 17.28
N TYR A 288 -4.65 -5.67 17.69
CA TYR A 288 -3.23 -5.88 17.38
C TYR A 288 -2.94 -7.39 17.26
N PRO A 289 -2.34 -7.85 16.16
CA PRO A 289 -2.13 -7.09 14.92
C PRO A 289 -3.45 -6.71 14.26
N ALA A 290 -3.50 -5.57 13.58
CA ALA A 290 -4.64 -5.14 12.78
C ALA A 290 -4.61 -5.84 11.39
N ARG A 291 -5.80 -6.14 10.87
CA ARG A 291 -5.99 -6.72 9.53
C ARG A 291 -5.81 -5.63 8.47
N GLU A 292 -5.46 -6.02 7.25
CA GLU A 292 -5.32 -5.09 6.12
C GLU A 292 -6.59 -4.25 5.89
N VAL A 293 -7.76 -4.88 5.94
CA VAL A 293 -9.06 -4.18 5.76
C VAL A 293 -9.35 -3.13 6.84
N ASP A 294 -8.75 -3.26 8.03
CA ASP A 294 -8.91 -2.31 9.12
C ASP A 294 -7.95 -1.12 8.99
N VAL A 295 -6.78 -1.31 8.39
CA VAL A 295 -5.73 -0.28 8.23
C VAL A 295 -5.93 0.53 6.95
N PHE A 296 -6.30 -0.12 5.84
CA PHE A 296 -6.45 0.48 4.52
C PHE A 296 -7.91 0.78 4.23
N ARG A 297 -8.38 1.96 4.66
CA ARG A 297 -9.81 2.33 4.58
C ARG A 297 -10.14 3.38 3.54
N TYR A 298 -9.15 4.12 3.06
CA TYR A 298 -9.40 5.18 2.09
C TYR A 298 -9.42 4.62 0.69
N ARG A 299 -10.62 4.54 0.09
CA ARG A 299 -10.77 4.05 -1.28
C ARG A 299 -10.27 5.09 -2.26
N GLU A 300 -9.13 4.82 -2.88
CA GLU A 300 -8.59 5.71 -3.90
C GLU A 300 -9.41 5.66 -5.19
N GLY A 301 -9.77 4.46 -5.64
CA GLY A 301 -10.42 4.28 -6.92
C GLY A 301 -10.19 2.90 -7.52
N ALA A 302 -10.46 2.77 -8.81
CA ALA A 302 -10.17 1.56 -9.58
C ALA A 302 -9.23 1.85 -10.76
N PHE A 303 -8.34 0.90 -11.03
CA PHE A 303 -7.42 0.91 -12.17
C PHE A 303 -7.70 -0.31 -13.04
N TYR A 304 -7.71 -0.11 -14.35
CA TYR A 304 -7.99 -1.19 -15.30
C TYR A 304 -7.41 -0.90 -16.68
N GLY A 305 -7.18 -1.97 -17.44
CA GLY A 305 -6.61 -1.89 -18.77
C GLY A 305 -5.75 -3.11 -19.12
N ASN A 306 -5.13 -3.08 -20.29
CA ASN A 306 -4.15 -4.09 -20.71
C ASN A 306 -2.88 -3.41 -21.18
N ILE A 307 -1.78 -3.60 -20.45
CA ILE A 307 -0.45 -3.10 -20.87
C ILE A 307 0.24 -4.05 -21.86
N PHE A 308 -0.34 -5.24 -22.09
CA PHE A 308 0.20 -6.25 -23.00
C PHE A 308 -0.44 -6.22 -24.39
N ASP A 309 -1.43 -5.34 -24.62
CA ASP A 309 -1.97 -5.11 -25.95
C ASP A 309 -0.92 -4.42 -26.84
N SER A 310 -0.91 -4.74 -28.14
CA SER A 310 0.18 -4.39 -29.05
C SER A 310 0.43 -2.88 -29.18
N ALA A 311 1.69 -2.49 -29.08
CA ALA A 311 2.17 -1.11 -29.26
C ALA A 311 1.89 -0.53 -30.66
N SER A 312 1.49 -1.35 -31.64
CA SER A 312 1.00 -0.86 -32.94
C SER A 312 -0.22 0.06 -32.82
N ASP A 313 -0.98 -0.04 -31.72
CA ASP A 313 -2.14 0.81 -31.45
C ASP A 313 -1.74 2.10 -30.71
N ALA A 314 -0.59 2.09 -30.02
CA ALA A 314 0.00 3.26 -29.39
C ALA A 314 0.67 4.11 -30.47
N GLY A 315 -0.07 5.08 -31.03
CA GLY A 315 0.48 6.03 -32.00
C GLY A 315 1.86 6.55 -31.59
N ALA A 316 2.76 6.70 -32.57
CA ALA A 316 4.18 7.01 -32.35
C ALA A 316 4.37 8.12 -31.29
N GLY A 317 5.16 7.84 -30.26
CA GLY A 317 5.45 8.78 -29.18
C GLY A 317 4.56 8.69 -27.94
N LYS A 318 3.66 7.71 -27.83
CA LYS A 318 2.92 7.44 -26.58
C LYS A 318 3.62 6.35 -25.75
N ALA A 319 3.83 6.58 -24.45
CA ALA A 319 4.38 5.56 -23.55
C ALA A 319 3.33 4.70 -22.87
N LEU A 320 2.07 5.13 -22.96
CA LEU A 320 0.93 4.47 -22.36
C LEU A 320 -0.05 4.11 -23.48
N PHE A 321 -0.58 2.89 -23.43
CA PHE A 321 -1.56 2.39 -24.39
C PHE A 321 -2.89 3.14 -24.23
N ASP A 322 -3.66 3.22 -25.30
CA ASP A 322 -5.00 3.82 -25.32
C ASP A 322 -6.04 3.06 -24.46
N LYS A 323 -5.67 1.87 -23.99
CA LYS A 323 -6.51 0.95 -23.19
C LYS A 323 -6.22 0.99 -21.69
N GLN A 324 -5.60 2.06 -21.18
CA GLN A 324 -5.38 2.24 -19.75
C GLN A 324 -6.37 3.25 -19.19
N TYR A 325 -7.01 2.89 -18.09
CA TYR A 325 -8.06 3.69 -17.47
C TYR A 325 -7.92 3.67 -15.96
N ALA A 326 -8.43 4.73 -15.33
CA ALA A 326 -8.65 4.76 -13.91
C ALA A 326 -9.95 5.52 -13.62
N CYS A 327 -10.53 5.25 -12.45
CA CYS A 327 -11.59 6.06 -11.88
C CYS A 327 -11.26 6.32 -10.41
N TYR A 328 -11.75 7.42 -9.85
CA TYR A 328 -11.54 7.77 -8.44
C TYR A 328 -12.76 7.41 -7.60
N GLY A 329 -12.50 6.98 -6.36
CA GLY A 329 -13.53 6.58 -5.41
C GLY A 329 -14.37 7.75 -4.90
N GLU A 330 -15.53 7.45 -4.33
CA GLU A 330 -16.41 8.47 -3.75
C GLU A 330 -15.81 9.07 -2.47
N ASP A 331 -14.84 8.38 -1.86
CA ASP A 331 -14.05 8.83 -0.72
C ASP A 331 -13.02 9.92 -1.08
N LEU A 332 -13.10 10.52 -2.29
CA LEU A 332 -12.22 11.60 -2.73
C LEU A 332 -13.02 12.80 -3.33
N ASN A 333 -13.20 13.85 -2.53
CA ASN A 333 -13.86 15.13 -2.84
C ASN A 333 -13.26 15.82 -4.07
N GLU A 334 -11.94 15.65 -4.27
CA GLU A 334 -11.19 16.12 -5.41
C GLU A 334 -10.50 14.94 -6.09
N GLY A 335 -11.23 13.85 -6.35
CA GLY A 335 -10.65 12.60 -6.84
C GLY A 335 -9.77 12.76 -8.08
N LYS A 336 -10.10 13.69 -8.98
CA LYS A 336 -9.23 14.04 -10.10
C LYS A 336 -7.88 14.62 -9.66
N ALA A 337 -7.85 15.51 -8.67
CA ALA A 337 -6.60 16.07 -8.16
C ALA A 337 -5.80 15.02 -7.38
N ASN A 338 -6.48 14.18 -6.59
CA ASN A 338 -5.85 13.11 -5.81
C ASN A 338 -5.18 12.07 -6.70
N ILE A 339 -5.79 11.72 -7.84
CA ILE A 339 -5.20 10.76 -8.77
C ILE A 339 -4.26 11.42 -9.78
N ALA A 340 -4.27 12.75 -9.96
CA ALA A 340 -3.45 13.44 -10.97
C ALA A 340 -1.94 13.19 -10.81
N ASP A 341 -1.46 12.98 -9.58
CA ASP A 341 -0.07 12.64 -9.30
C ASP A 341 0.27 11.19 -9.68
N ARG A 342 -0.74 10.36 -9.92
CA ARG A 342 -0.62 8.99 -10.43
C ARG A 342 -0.64 8.90 -11.95
N LEU A 343 -1.32 9.83 -12.60
CA LEU A 343 -1.64 9.70 -14.03
C LEU A 343 -0.46 9.93 -14.95
N CYS A 344 0.66 10.48 -14.50
CA CYS A 344 1.77 10.85 -15.38
C CYS A 344 3.02 10.07 -14.97
N ALA A 345 3.27 8.95 -15.65
CA ALA A 345 4.25 7.95 -15.20
C ALA A 345 5.70 8.25 -15.57
N LEU A 346 5.98 9.28 -16.40
CA LEU A 346 7.31 9.48 -16.97
C LEU A 346 7.87 10.87 -16.71
N PRO A 347 9.20 10.99 -16.50
CA PRO A 347 9.91 12.26 -16.47
C PRO A 347 9.91 12.84 -17.89
N VAL A 348 8.88 13.62 -18.21
CA VAL A 348 8.76 14.28 -19.52
C VAL A 348 9.11 15.75 -19.43
N LYS A 349 9.70 16.24 -20.51
CA LYS A 349 10.19 17.63 -20.62
C LYS A 349 9.04 18.63 -20.83
N THR A 350 7.86 18.17 -21.25
CA THR A 350 6.68 19.01 -21.50
C THR A 350 5.43 18.41 -20.84
N ALA A 351 4.56 19.27 -20.30
CA ALA A 351 3.34 18.87 -19.58
C ALA A 351 2.30 18.12 -20.44
N GLU A 352 2.49 18.09 -21.76
CA GLU A 352 1.62 17.45 -22.75
C GLU A 352 2.00 15.98 -23.01
N GLU A 353 3.16 15.52 -22.54
CA GLU A 353 3.67 14.19 -22.83
C GLU A 353 3.32 13.18 -21.70
N LYS A 354 2.42 12.24 -22.03
CA LYS A 354 2.31 10.90 -21.43
C LYS A 354 1.78 10.83 -19.99
N CYS A 355 0.62 11.42 -19.78
CA CYS A 355 -0.32 10.97 -18.76
C CYS A 355 -1.28 9.89 -19.32
N PHE A 356 -2.07 9.22 -18.48
CA PHE A 356 -3.15 8.32 -18.92
C PHE A 356 -3.91 8.96 -20.08
N VAL A 357 -4.05 8.23 -21.19
CA VAL A 357 -4.79 8.72 -22.35
C VAL A 357 -6.24 9.03 -21.97
N ASN A 358 -6.80 8.23 -21.06
CA ASN A 358 -8.15 8.37 -20.56
C ASN A 358 -8.16 9.13 -19.24
N VAL A 359 -8.74 10.32 -19.24
CA VAL A 359 -8.88 11.15 -18.03
C VAL A 359 -9.78 10.44 -17.01
N PRO A 360 -9.32 10.20 -15.77
CA PRO A 360 -10.13 9.54 -14.76
C PRO A 360 -11.40 10.31 -14.42
N ARG A 361 -12.42 9.53 -14.11
CA ARG A 361 -13.75 10.01 -13.69
C ARG A 361 -14.13 9.40 -12.35
N SER A 362 -15.24 9.84 -11.80
CA SER A 362 -15.82 9.19 -10.62
C SER A 362 -16.22 7.76 -10.99
N CYS A 363 -15.86 6.79 -10.15
CA CYS A 363 -16.29 5.42 -10.35
C CYS A 363 -17.83 5.29 -10.25
N ALA A 364 -18.49 6.16 -9.48
CA ALA A 364 -19.94 6.18 -9.27
C ALA A 364 -20.74 6.92 -10.35
N GLY A 365 -20.21 7.07 -11.57
CA GLY A 365 -20.94 7.68 -12.69
C GLY A 365 -22.18 6.88 -13.09
N ARG A 366 -23.10 7.51 -13.85
CA ARG A 366 -24.26 6.78 -14.38
C ARG A 366 -23.80 5.84 -15.51
N PRO A 367 -24.38 4.63 -15.61
CA PRO A 367 -24.14 3.76 -16.76
C PRO A 367 -24.36 4.52 -18.07
N GLY A 368 -23.41 4.42 -19.01
CA GLY A 368 -23.45 5.13 -20.29
C GLY A 368 -22.88 6.55 -20.30
N GLU A 369 -22.37 7.10 -19.19
CA GLU A 369 -21.70 8.42 -19.17
C GLU A 369 -20.31 8.42 -19.86
N GLY A 370 -19.86 7.28 -20.36
CA GLY A 370 -18.60 7.09 -21.08
C GLY A 370 -17.60 6.23 -20.31
N PRO A 371 -16.37 6.06 -20.84
CA PRO A 371 -15.33 5.31 -20.14
C PRO A 371 -15.07 5.87 -18.74
N GLY A 372 -14.72 4.99 -17.80
CA GLY A 372 -14.41 5.40 -16.43
C GLY A 372 -15.45 5.05 -15.39
N VAL A 373 -16.58 4.42 -15.76
CA VAL A 373 -17.60 3.99 -14.79
C VAL A 373 -17.38 2.52 -14.44
N CYS A 374 -17.35 2.23 -13.14
CA CYS A 374 -17.19 0.88 -12.64
C CYS A 374 -18.35 0.53 -11.71
N LYS A 375 -18.88 -0.68 -11.82
CA LYS A 375 -19.99 -1.13 -10.99
C LYS A 375 -19.51 -1.43 -9.57
N PRO A 376 -19.96 -0.70 -8.55
CA PRO A 376 -19.61 -1.04 -7.18
C PRO A 376 -20.25 -2.37 -6.77
N VAL A 377 -19.48 -3.20 -6.09
CA VAL A 377 -19.93 -4.45 -5.49
C VAL A 377 -19.54 -4.45 -4.03
N ASN A 378 -20.56 -4.62 -3.19
CA ASN A 378 -20.36 -4.71 -1.75
C ASN A 378 -20.22 -6.18 -1.33
N HIS A 379 -19.04 -6.55 -0.86
CA HIS A 379 -18.77 -7.84 -0.21
C HIS A 379 -18.52 -7.67 1.30
N GLY A 380 -19.37 -6.91 1.99
CA GLY A 380 -19.22 -6.61 3.42
C GLY A 380 -18.15 -5.54 3.65
N ASP A 381 -17.10 -5.87 4.41
CA ASP A 381 -15.95 -4.97 4.63
C ASP A 381 -15.13 -4.74 3.34
N ASN A 382 -15.38 -5.54 2.29
CA ASN A 382 -14.69 -5.50 1.00
C ASN A 382 -15.56 -4.86 -0.08
N TYR A 383 -15.72 -3.55 0.01
CA TYR A 383 -16.28 -2.81 -1.12
C TYR A 383 -15.25 -2.76 -2.25
N VAL A 384 -15.61 -3.24 -3.43
CA VAL A 384 -14.73 -3.22 -4.60
C VAL A 384 -15.50 -2.71 -5.80
N TYR A 385 -14.79 -2.12 -6.75
CA TYR A 385 -15.32 -1.91 -8.08
C TYR A 385 -15.16 -3.20 -8.89
N SER A 386 -16.19 -3.55 -9.64
CA SER A 386 -16.22 -4.67 -10.59
C SER A 386 -16.71 -4.14 -11.92
N LEU A 387 -16.46 -4.88 -13.01
CA LEU A 387 -17.07 -4.61 -14.33
C LEU A 387 -16.97 -3.12 -14.71
N CYS A 388 -15.77 -2.70 -15.09
CA CYS A 388 -15.57 -1.33 -15.58
C CYS A 388 -15.90 -1.27 -17.07
N GLU A 389 -16.81 -0.37 -17.43
CA GLU A 389 -17.22 -0.14 -18.82
C GLU A 389 -16.40 1.00 -19.42
N PRO A 390 -15.57 0.77 -20.46
CA PRO A 390 -14.87 1.84 -21.18
C PRO A 390 -15.67 2.35 -22.39
N GLY A 391 -16.83 1.77 -22.69
CA GLY A 391 -17.34 1.76 -24.05
C GLY A 391 -16.72 0.64 -24.91
N ALA A 392 -16.78 -0.59 -24.40
CA ALA A 392 -16.32 -1.86 -25.02
C ALA A 392 -14.79 -1.97 -25.32
N PRO A 393 -14.15 -3.12 -25.01
CA PRO A 393 -14.64 -4.26 -24.24
C PRO A 393 -14.79 -3.93 -22.74
N SER A 394 -15.67 -4.64 -22.02
CA SER A 394 -15.76 -4.55 -20.56
C SER A 394 -14.51 -5.14 -19.90
N TRP A 395 -14.11 -4.59 -18.75
CA TRP A 395 -13.01 -5.12 -17.94
C TRP A 395 -13.56 -5.81 -16.70
N ASP A 396 -13.31 -7.10 -16.61
CA ASP A 396 -13.88 -7.95 -15.56
C ASP A 396 -13.04 -7.94 -14.28
N TYR A 397 -11.77 -7.57 -14.37
CA TYR A 397 -10.79 -7.62 -13.27
C TYR A 397 -10.14 -6.27 -12.97
N PRO A 398 -10.94 -5.20 -12.73
CA PRO A 398 -10.37 -3.96 -12.23
C PRO A 398 -9.78 -4.16 -10.83
N ILE A 399 -8.72 -3.41 -10.53
CA ILE A 399 -8.11 -3.37 -9.21
C ILE A 399 -8.59 -2.12 -8.49
N THR A 400 -9.26 -2.32 -7.36
CA THR A 400 -9.60 -1.26 -6.40
C THR A 400 -8.44 -1.06 -5.44
N VAL A 401 -7.97 0.19 -5.32
CA VAL A 401 -6.88 0.55 -4.42
C VAL A 401 -7.42 1.20 -3.16
N TYR A 402 -6.89 0.77 -2.03
CA TYR A 402 -7.10 1.38 -0.73
C TYR A 402 -5.78 1.88 -0.14
N LEU A 403 -5.81 3.09 0.41
CA LEU A 403 -4.69 3.77 1.05
C LEU A 403 -4.85 3.79 2.57
N THR A 404 -3.73 3.98 3.28
CA THR A 404 -3.76 4.20 4.74
C THR A 404 -4.11 5.63 5.10
N HIS A 405 -3.72 6.56 4.24
CA HIS A 405 -4.03 7.96 4.32
C HIS A 405 -4.29 8.51 2.91
N PRO A 406 -5.30 9.38 2.72
CA PRO A 406 -5.68 9.89 1.40
C PRO A 406 -4.61 10.76 0.72
N CYS A 407 -3.51 11.07 1.43
CA CYS A 407 -2.37 11.81 0.90
C CYS A 407 -1.13 10.96 0.66
N ASP A 408 -1.23 9.64 0.78
CA ASP A 408 -0.10 8.75 0.56
C ASP A 408 0.56 9.03 -0.81
N LEU A 409 -0.22 9.37 -1.82
CA LEU A 409 0.26 9.58 -3.19
C LEU A 409 0.15 11.01 -3.72
N ARG A 410 0.00 12.01 -2.84
CA ARG A 410 -0.09 13.42 -3.23
C ARG A 410 1.23 14.15 -3.11
N GLY A 411 1.52 15.06 -4.04
CA GLY A 411 2.70 15.93 -4.03
C GLY A 411 2.51 17.15 -3.13
N ASP A 412 1.26 17.60 -2.95
CA ASP A 412 0.91 18.69 -2.05
C ASP A 412 1.13 18.27 -0.58
N PRO A 413 2.03 18.93 0.15
CA PRO A 413 2.29 18.59 1.54
C PRO A 413 1.06 18.81 2.43
N ASP A 414 0.20 19.79 2.14
CA ASP A 414 -0.79 20.26 3.10
C ASP A 414 -2.06 19.45 3.16
N CYS A 415 -2.31 18.56 2.19
CA CYS A 415 -3.52 17.74 2.18
C CYS A 415 -4.79 18.57 2.38
N SER A 416 -4.77 19.84 1.98
CA SER A 416 -5.66 20.86 2.54
C SER A 416 -7.13 20.65 2.16
N SER A 417 -7.40 19.82 1.15
CA SER A 417 -8.74 19.39 0.77
C SER A 417 -9.33 18.24 1.62
N LEU A 418 -8.65 17.81 2.69
CA LEU A 418 -9.18 16.85 3.68
C LEU A 418 -10.19 17.43 4.68
N ARG A 419 -10.88 18.54 4.36
CA ARG A 419 -11.92 19.05 5.26
C ARG A 419 -13.05 18.02 5.39
N PHE A 420 -13.14 17.45 6.60
CA PHE A 420 -14.21 16.59 7.11
C PHE A 420 -14.50 15.35 6.26
N TRP A 421 -13.51 14.45 6.18
CA TRP A 421 -13.78 13.08 5.77
C TRP A 421 -14.45 12.32 6.89
N SER A 422 -15.74 12.09 6.74
CA SER A 422 -16.45 11.09 7.49
C SER A 422 -16.77 9.90 6.62
N HIS A 423 -16.19 8.74 6.93
CA HIS A 423 -16.67 7.50 6.35
C HIS A 423 -18.05 7.23 6.92
N ASP A 424 -19.07 7.40 6.09
CA ASP A 424 -20.39 6.91 6.38
C ASP A 424 -20.36 5.38 6.29
N LEU A 425 -20.44 4.69 7.42
CA LEU A 425 -20.53 3.22 7.45
C LEU A 425 -21.93 2.70 7.06
N SER A 426 -22.88 3.58 6.72
CA SER A 426 -24.20 3.11 6.30
C SER A 426 -24.05 2.25 5.05
N PRO A 427 -24.56 1.00 5.06
CA PRO A 427 -24.50 0.12 3.90
C PRO A 427 -25.14 0.81 2.69
N PRO A 428 -24.64 0.61 1.45
CA PRO A 428 -25.13 1.28 0.25
C PRO A 428 -26.64 1.12 -0.01
N SER A 429 -27.26 0.07 0.55
CA SER A 429 -28.70 -0.18 0.46
C SER A 429 -29.57 0.89 1.13
N GLU A 430 -29.00 1.74 1.99
CA GLU A 430 -29.73 2.83 2.67
C GLU A 430 -29.49 4.21 2.03
N ARG A 431 -28.75 4.29 0.90
CA ARG A 431 -28.42 5.56 0.23
C ARG A 431 -29.31 5.92 -0.97
N PHE A 432 -30.43 5.22 -1.17
CA PHE A 432 -31.38 5.46 -2.26
C PHE A 432 -32.80 5.67 -1.76
#